data_AF-A0A7Y1XT80-F1
#
_entry.id   AF-A0A7Y1XT80-F1
#
_cell.length_a   1.000
_cell.length_b   1.000
_cell.length_c   1.000
_cell.angle_alpha   90.00
_cell.angle_beta   90.00
_cell.angle_gamma   90.00
#
_symmetry.space_group_name_H-M   'P 1'
#
loop_
_entity.id
_entity.type
_entity.pdbx_description
1 polymer ?
#
loop_
_entity_poly.entity_id
_entity_poly.type
_entity_poly.pdbx_seq_one_letter_code
_entity_poly.pdbx_strand_id
1 'polypeptide(L)'
;GTSRSGVTITAGRMLGFTRQDAARFSFLLSVPVILLASVFKGVELLTGPDAVPWGELGIAVAISGIVAYLSIGFFMRFVSRIGLLPFAIYRLALAAVILYVFT
;
A
#
# COMPACT_ATOMS: atom_id res chain seq x y z
N GLY A 1 -3.95 4.93 -9.91
CA GLY A 1 -2.98 5.69 -9.09
C GLY A 1 -1.59 5.07 -9.13
N THR A 2 -0.58 5.83 -8.68
CA THR A 2 0.83 5.38 -8.60
C THR A 2 1.08 4.62 -7.30
N SER A 3 1.81 3.50 -7.35
CA SER A 3 2.10 2.69 -6.15
C SER A 3 3.35 3.22 -5.48
N ARG A 4 3.21 3.73 -4.25
CA ARG A 4 4.35 4.16 -3.44
C ARG A 4 5.40 3.05 -3.29
N SER A 5 4.98 1.84 -2.90
CA SER A 5 5.91 0.71 -2.74
C SER A 5 6.56 0.30 -4.06
N GLY A 6 5.82 0.33 -5.17
CA GLY A 6 6.38 0.06 -6.49
C GLY A 6 7.48 1.05 -6.88
N VAL A 7 7.29 2.35 -6.61
CA VAL A 7 8.28 3.39 -6.89
C VAL A 7 9.52 3.23 -6.01
N THR A 8 9.35 3.11 -4.69
CA THR A 8 10.45 3.04 -3.74
C THR A 8 11.26 1.74 -3.86
N ILE A 9 10.61 0.61 -4.15
CA ILE A 9 11.31 -0.65 -4.40
C ILE A 9 12.09 -0.59 -5.71
N THR A 10 11.49 -0.05 -6.78
CA THR A 10 12.19 0.11 -8.07
C THR A 10 13.41 1.02 -7.93
N ALA A 11 13.26 2.17 -7.26
CA ALA A 11 14.37 3.06 -6.99
C ALA A 11 15.47 2.37 -6.15
N GLY A 12 15.11 1.66 -5.08
CA GLY A 12 16.08 0.89 -4.29
C GLY A 12 16.82 -0.16 -5.12
N ARG A 13 16.13 -0.82 -6.06
CA ARG A 13 16.76 -1.77 -7.00
C ARG A 13 17.72 -1.09 -7.98
N MET A 14 17.39 0.10 -8.46
CA MET A 14 18.30 0.91 -9.31
C MET A 14 19.53 1.37 -8.55
N LEU A 15 19.42 1.57 -7.23
CA LEU A 15 20.53 1.88 -6.32
C LEU A 15 21.32 0.64 -5.87
N GLY A 16 21.02 -0.55 -6.40
CA GLY A 16 21.76 -1.79 -6.12
C GLY A 16 21.29 -2.58 -4.90
N PHE A 17 20.24 -2.15 -4.19
CA PHE A 17 19.74 -2.89 -3.01
C PHE A 17 19.16 -4.22 -3.42
N THR A 18 19.25 -5.27 -2.61
CA THR A 18 18.55 -6.54 -2.89
C THR A 18 17.04 -6.33 -2.93
N ARG A 19 16.29 -7.25 -3.56
CA ARG A 19 14.81 -7.17 -3.58
C ARG A 19 14.21 -7.13 -2.17
N GLN A 20 14.81 -7.86 -1.24
CA GLN A 20 14.36 -7.92 0.15
C GLN A 20 14.66 -6.62 0.89
N ASP A 21 15.85 -6.06 0.71
CA ASP A 21 16.22 -4.81 1.38
C ASP A 21 15.44 -3.62 0.84
N ALA A 22 15.26 -3.54 -0.48
CA ALA A 22 14.42 -2.52 -1.10
C ALA A 22 12.95 -2.62 -0.61
N ALA A 23 12.41 -3.82 -0.47
CA ALA A 23 11.07 -4.04 0.08
C ALA A 23 10.98 -3.64 1.56
N ARG A 24 11.94 -4.03 2.39
CA ARG A 24 12.01 -3.66 3.81
C ARG A 24 12.09 -2.16 3.99
N PHE A 25 13.00 -1.50 3.27
CA PHE A 25 13.13 -0.05 3.27
C PHE A 25 11.81 0.63 2.87
N SER A 26 11.18 0.16 1.79
CA SER A 26 9.88 0.65 1.34
C SER A 26 8.77 0.50 2.39
N PHE A 27 8.77 -0.57 3.18
CA PHE A 27 7.80 -0.77 4.26
C PHE A 27 8.09 0.10 5.48
N LEU A 28 9.36 0.28 5.85
CA LEU A 28 9.75 1.16 6.96
C LEU A 28 9.45 2.63 6.65
N LEU A 29 9.78 3.09 5.44
CA LEU A 29 9.36 4.40 4.92
C LEU A 29 7.82 4.54 4.93
N SER A 30 7.12 3.41 4.91
CA SER A 30 5.67 3.26 5.15
C SER A 30 5.11 4.03 6.32
N VAL A 31 5.74 3.71 7.44
CA VAL A 31 5.20 3.97 8.76
C VAL A 31 4.99 5.46 8.98
N PRO A 32 5.99 6.35 8.82
CA PRO A 32 5.79 7.77 9.06
C PRO A 32 4.82 8.40 8.05
N VAL A 33 4.87 7.99 6.78
CA VAL A 33 4.02 8.57 5.72
C VAL A 33 2.54 8.24 5.96
N ILE A 34 2.23 6.98 6.23
CA ILE A 34 0.85 6.55 6.47
C ILE A 34 0.35 7.09 7.81
N LEU A 35 1.17 7.07 8.87
CA LEU A 35 0.79 7.60 10.17
C LEU A 35 0.39 9.08 10.07
N LEU A 36 1.21 9.90 9.42
CA LEU A 36 0.91 11.33 9.24
C LEU A 36 -0.36 11.55 8.40
N ALA A 37 -0.54 10.79 7.32
CA ALA A 37 -1.74 10.86 6.50
C ALA A 37 -3.01 10.43 7.29
N SER A 38 -2.91 9.38 8.10
CA SER A 38 -3.98 8.90 8.96
C SER A 38 -4.34 9.88 10.06
N VAL A 39 -3.35 10.53 10.70
CA VAL A 39 -3.60 11.59 11.68
C VAL A 39 -4.29 12.78 11.02
N PHE A 40 -3.79 13.24 9.87
CA PHE A 40 -4.38 14.34 9.12
C PHE A 40 -5.85 14.07 8.76
N LYS A 41 -6.14 12.88 8.21
CA LYS A 41 -7.53 12.47 7.92
C LYS A 41 -8.37 12.24 9.18
N GLY A 42 -7.76 11.76 10.26
CA GLY A 42 -8.43 11.64 11.55
C GLY A 42 -8.89 12.99 12.10
N VAL A 43 -8.06 14.02 11.98
CA VAL A 43 -8.45 15.40 12.37
C VAL A 43 -9.59 15.90 11.49
N GLU A 44 -9.52 15.74 10.17
CA GLU A 44 -10.63 16.12 9.27
C GLU A 44 -11.95 15.45 9.64
N LEU A 45 -11.92 14.16 10.01
CA LEU A 45 -13.12 13.42 10.45
C LEU A 45 -13.67 13.93 11.80
N LEU A 46 -12.79 14.38 12.71
CA LEU A 46 -13.20 14.89 14.02
C LEU A 46 -13.75 16.32 13.96
N THR A 47 -13.21 17.16 13.07
CA THR A 47 -13.60 18.57 12.95
C THR A 47 -14.57 18.83 11.81
N GLY A 48 -14.84 17.82 10.97
CA GLY A 48 -15.74 17.92 9.84
C GLY A 48 -17.21 18.06 10.26
N PRO A 49 -18.06 18.63 9.39
CA PRO A 49 -19.48 18.81 9.67
C PRO A 49 -20.28 17.50 9.54
N ASP A 50 -19.71 16.49 8.89
CA ASP A 50 -20.39 15.24 8.56
C ASP A 50 -20.38 14.24 9.72
N ALA A 51 -21.47 13.49 9.87
CA ALA A 51 -21.56 12.40 10.84
C ALA A 51 -20.64 11.23 10.42
N VAL A 52 -19.75 10.81 11.33
CA VAL A 52 -18.80 9.71 11.08
C VAL A 52 -19.31 8.40 11.70
N PRO A 53 -19.41 7.30 10.94
CA PRO A 53 -19.80 5.99 11.46
C PRO A 53 -18.62 5.31 12.18
N TRP A 54 -18.32 5.75 13.40
CA TRP A 54 -17.14 5.31 14.16
C TRP A 54 -17.04 3.79 14.38
N GLY A 55 -18.18 3.11 14.55
CA GLY A 55 -18.22 1.65 14.72
C GLY A 55 -17.73 0.90 13.49
N GLU A 56 -18.25 1.25 12.31
CA GLU A 56 -17.84 0.66 11.03
C GLU A 56 -16.39 0.99 10.70
N LEU A 57 -15.97 2.24 10.97
CA LEU A 57 -14.60 2.68 10.77
C LEU A 57 -13.62 1.87 11.64
N GLY A 58 -13.95 1.66 12.92
CA GLY A 58 -13.15 0.84 13.83
C GLY A 58 -12.98 -0.60 13.35
N ILE A 59 -14.06 -1.23 12.87
CA ILE A 59 -14.03 -2.57 12.29
C ILE A 59 -13.17 -2.59 11.02
N ALA A 60 -13.33 -1.60 10.13
CA ALA A 60 -12.55 -1.49 8.89
C ALA A 60 -11.05 -1.33 9.18
N VAL A 61 -10.69 -0.54 10.20
CA VAL A 61 -9.30 -0.38 10.67
C VAL A 61 -8.75 -1.70 11.20
N ALA A 62 -9.50 -2.41 12.04
CA ALA A 62 -9.06 -3.68 12.60
C ALA A 62 -8.82 -4.74 11.50
N ILE A 63 -9.79 -4.91 10.60
CA ILE A 63 -9.67 -5.84 9.46
C ILE A 63 -8.49 -5.45 8.58
N SER A 64 -8.36 -4.17 8.24
CA SER A 64 -7.25 -3.67 7.42
C SER A 64 -5.89 -3.94 8.07
N GLY A 65 -5.77 -3.78 9.39
CA GLY A 65 -4.55 -4.10 10.15
C GLY A 65 -4.17 -5.58 10.07
N ILE A 66 -5.14 -6.47 10.29
CA ILE A 66 -4.92 -7.93 10.20
C ILE A 66 -4.51 -8.32 8.78
N VAL A 67 -5.26 -7.87 7.78
CA VAL A 67 -4.99 -8.18 6.37
C VAL A 67 -3.63 -7.61 5.94
N ALA A 68 -3.29 -6.39 6.36
CA ALA A 68 -1.99 -5.79 6.06
C ALA A 68 -0.84 -6.59 6.66
N TYR A 69 -0.94 -7.00 7.92
CA TYR A 69 0.08 -7.82 8.58
C TYR A 69 0.32 -9.14 7.84
N LEU A 70 -0.75 -9.87 7.52
CA LEU A 70 -0.67 -11.12 6.77
C LEU A 70 -0.11 -10.90 5.36
N SER A 71 -0.55 -9.82 4.69
CA SER A 71 -0.11 -9.47 3.33
C SER A 71 1.36 -9.12 3.25
N ILE A 72 1.93 -8.43 4.26
CA ILE A 72 3.36 -8.13 4.30
C ILE A 72 4.18 -9.42 4.36
N GLY A 73 3.80 -10.36 5.23
CA GLY A 73 4.47 -11.66 5.34
C GLY A 73 4.42 -12.45 4.03
N PHE A 74 3.24 -12.51 3.41
CA PHE A 74 3.06 -13.14 2.10
C PHE A 74 3.89 -12.45 1.01
N PHE A 75 3.83 -11.12 0.93
CA PHE A 75 4.53 -10.33 -0.07
C PHE A 75 6.05 -10.51 0.00
N MET A 76 6.62 -10.53 1.20
CA MET A 76 8.06 -10.77 1.37
C MET A 76 8.49 -12.15 0.87
N ARG A 77 7.68 -13.19 1.08
CA ARG A 77 7.92 -14.53 0.51
C ARG A 77 7.72 -14.56 -1.01
N PHE A 78 6.71 -13.86 -1.50
CA PHE A 78 6.41 -13.77 -2.93
C PHE A 78 7.53 -13.07 -3.71
N VAL A 79 7.95 -11.88 -3.27
CA VAL A 79 8.95 -11.07 -3.97
C VAL A 79 10.34 -11.71 -3.92
N SER A 80 10.65 -12.45 -2.85
CA SER A 80 11.92 -13.16 -2.74
C SER A 80 12.02 -14.35 -3.69
N ARG A 81 10.90 -15.02 -4.01
CA ARG A 81 10.87 -16.18 -4.91
C ARG A 81 10.62 -15.83 -6.37
N ILE A 82 9.64 -14.96 -6.64
CA ILE A 82 9.09 -14.72 -7.98
C ILE A 82 9.45 -13.32 -8.51
N GLY A 83 9.75 -12.38 -7.61
CA GLY A 83 10.04 -10.98 -7.95
C GLY A 83 8.77 -10.15 -8.20
N LEU A 84 8.93 -9.01 -8.88
CA LEU A 84 7.87 -8.00 -9.07
C LEU A 84 7.15 -8.10 -10.42
N LEU A 85 7.63 -8.94 -11.34
CA LEU A 85 7.07 -9.03 -12.69
C LEU A 85 5.57 -9.39 -12.70
N PRO A 86 5.08 -10.38 -11.91
CA PRO A 86 3.64 -10.66 -11.86
C PRO A 86 2.82 -9.45 -11.38
N PHE A 87 3.37 -8.67 -10.45
CA PHE A 87 2.71 -7.47 -9.94
C PHE A 87 2.64 -6.37 -11.01
N ALA A 88 3.68 -6.21 -11.82
CA ALA A 88 3.67 -5.28 -12.96
C ALA A 88 2.60 -5.66 -13.99
N ILE A 89 2.51 -6.95 -14.35
CA ILE A 89 1.48 -7.47 -15.27
C ILE A 89 0.09 -7.22 -14.70
N TYR A 90 -0.14 -7.55 -13.42
CA TYR A 90 -1.41 -7.27 -12.74
C TYR A 90 -1.81 -5.80 -12.84
N ARG A 91 -0.87 -4.86 -12.65
CA ARG A 91 -1.18 -3.43 -12.72
C ARG A 91 -1.48 -2.95 -14.13
N LEU A 92 -0.84 -3.50 -15.16
CA LEU A 92 -1.15 -3.17 -16.56
C LEU A 92 -2.54 -3.69 -16.94
N ALA A 93 -2.86 -4.92 -16.55
CA ALA A 93 -4.20 -5.49 -16.75
C ALA A 93 -5.27 -4.68 -16.02
N LEU A 94 -5.04 -4.32 -14.76
CA LEU A 94 -5.95 -3.48 -13.99
C LEU A 94 -6.12 -2.10 -14.64
N ALA A 95 -5.05 -1.50 -15.17
CA ALA A 95 -5.13 -0.23 -15.88
C ALA A 95 -6.01 -0.34 -17.14
N ALA A 96 -5.88 -1.42 -17.92
CA ALA A 96 -6.73 -1.67 -19.08
C ALA A 96 -8.20 -1.85 -18.68
N VAL A 97 -8.48 -2.57 -17.60
CA VAL A 97 -9.84 -2.73 -17.06
C VAL A 97 -10.44 -1.40 -16.63
N ILE A 98 -9.67 -0.57 -15.90
CA ILE A 98 -10.12 0.76 -15.48
C ILE A 98 -10.41 1.63 -16.71
N LEU A 99 -9.53 1.64 -17.70
CA LEU A 99 -9.77 2.38 -18.94
C LEU A 99 -11.07 1.92 -19.61
N TYR A 100 -11.29 0.62 -19.74
CA TYR A 100 -12.51 0.09 -20.36
C TYR A 100 -13.80 0.44 -19.58
N VAL A 101 -13.76 0.44 -18.24
CA VAL A 101 -14.96 0.72 -17.42
C VAL A 101 -15.31 2.21 -17.39
N PHE A 102 -14.30 3.08 -17.47
CA PHE A 102 -14.46 4.53 -17.30
C PHE A 102 -14.31 5.34 -18.60
N THR A 103 -14.23 4.68 -19.76
CA THR A 103 -14.29 5.29 -21.10
C THR A 103 -15.55 4.82 -21.80
#